data_AF-A0A3B4B8A8-F1
#
_entry.id   AF-A0A3B4B8A8-F1
#
_cell.length_a   1.000
_cell.length_b   1.000
_cell.length_c   1.000
_cell.angle_alpha   90.00
_cell.angle_beta   90.00
_cell.angle_gamma   90.00
#
_symmetry.space_group_name_H-M   'P 1'
#
loop_
_entity.id
_entity.type
_entity.pdbx_description
1 polymer ?
#
loop_
_entity_poly.entity_id
_entity_poly.type
_entity_poly.pdbx_seq_one_letter_code
_entity_poly.pdbx_strand_id
1 'polypeptide(L)'
;MDTEILRHILSSQGAVDLEELECNLGDASFVAEMIDSNDNLVVCSFNGTPRVVARCRVRLCRAKECPGCGGLHLCKNALLSGVCPFQQTRRGCSFSHDLNSESNMEVLREFGLEALSRTELCLLLLQSNNALLPQVIGGVVEPSVPSIYKEPDKID
;
A
#
# COMPACT_ATOMS: atom_id res chain seq x y z
N MET A 1 15.53 -7.15 10.28
CA MET A 1 15.62 -7.96 9.05
C MET A 1 14.19 -8.14 8.59
N ASP A 2 13.69 -7.51 7.52
CA ASP A 2 14.39 -6.93 6.36
C ASP A 2 13.76 -5.60 5.92
N THR A 3 14.09 -4.54 6.65
CA THR A 3 13.77 -3.17 6.24
C THR A 3 14.61 -2.71 5.06
N GLU A 4 15.74 -3.35 4.77
CA GLU A 4 16.65 -2.90 3.71
C GLU A 4 16.03 -3.10 2.32
N ILE A 5 15.48 -4.28 2.02
CA ILE A 5 14.74 -4.54 0.78
C ILE A 5 13.48 -3.67 0.68
N LEU A 6 12.72 -3.52 1.77
CA LEU A 6 11.55 -2.67 1.81
C LEU A 6 11.93 -1.21 1.50
N ARG A 7 13.00 -0.70 2.12
CA ARG A 7 13.51 0.65 1.84
C ARG A 7 14.05 0.79 0.44
N HIS A 8 14.71 -0.22 -0.10
CA HIS A 8 15.17 -0.23 -1.49
C HIS A 8 13.98 -0.12 -2.44
N ILE A 9 12.96 -0.97 -2.28
CA ILE A 9 11.74 -0.94 -3.09
C ILE A 9 11.02 0.41 -2.95
N LEU A 10 10.90 0.95 -1.73
CA LEU A 10 10.29 2.26 -1.48
C LEU A 10 11.10 3.40 -2.11
N SER A 11 12.42 3.30 -2.13
CA SER A 11 13.31 4.23 -2.85
C SER A 11 13.12 4.14 -4.37
N SER A 12 12.80 2.96 -4.88
CA SER A 12 12.39 2.68 -6.26
C SER A 12 10.89 2.92 -6.50
N GLN A 13 10.29 3.90 -5.81
CA GLN A 13 8.88 4.30 -5.98
C GLN A 13 7.86 3.20 -5.61
N GLY A 14 8.27 2.25 -4.78
CA GLY A 14 7.42 1.21 -4.20
C GLY A 14 7.26 -0.04 -5.06
N ALA A 15 7.91 -0.13 -6.23
CA ALA A 15 7.89 -1.33 -7.06
C ALA A 15 9.14 -1.46 -7.93
N VAL A 16 9.77 -2.62 -7.94
CA VAL A 16 11.02 -2.90 -8.67
C VAL A 16 10.86 -4.14 -9.55
N ASP A 17 11.54 -4.19 -10.69
CA ASP A 17 11.62 -5.41 -11.49
C ASP A 17 12.43 -6.47 -10.73
N LEU A 18 12.00 -7.74 -10.79
CA LEU A 18 12.65 -8.81 -10.02
C LEU A 18 14.12 -8.98 -10.43
N GLU A 19 14.41 -8.90 -11.73
CA GLU A 19 15.77 -8.96 -12.28
C GLU A 19 16.64 -7.79 -11.81
N GLU A 20 16.08 -6.58 -11.72
CA GLU A 20 16.80 -5.41 -11.18
C GLU A 20 17.11 -5.62 -9.69
N LEU A 21 16.18 -6.21 -8.93
CA LEU A 21 16.37 -6.47 -7.51
C LEU A 21 17.46 -7.52 -7.27
N GLU A 22 17.49 -8.60 -8.06
CA GLU A 22 18.55 -9.61 -8.07
C GLU A 22 19.90 -8.98 -8.42
N CYS A 23 19.97 -8.15 -9.46
CA CYS A 23 21.21 -7.45 -9.83
C CYS A 23 21.75 -6.55 -8.70
N ASN A 24 20.88 -5.96 -7.87
CA ASN A 24 21.28 -4.99 -6.85
C ASN A 24 21.52 -5.58 -5.45
N LEU A 25 20.79 -6.64 -5.06
CA LEU A 25 20.82 -7.17 -3.70
C LEU A 25 21.51 -8.53 -3.56
N GLY A 26 21.68 -9.30 -4.64
CA GLY A 26 22.32 -10.61 -4.60
C GLY A 26 21.63 -11.66 -5.46
N ASP A 27 22.03 -12.92 -5.33
CA ASP A 27 21.47 -13.97 -6.20
C ASP A 27 19.95 -14.20 -5.98
N ALA A 28 19.31 -14.82 -6.97
CA ALA A 28 17.87 -15.07 -7.00
C ALA A 28 17.34 -15.83 -5.78
N SER A 29 18.16 -16.70 -5.18
CA SER A 29 17.78 -17.49 -4.00
C SER A 29 17.64 -16.59 -2.78
N PHE A 30 18.58 -15.66 -2.60
CA PHE A 30 18.55 -14.68 -1.51
C PHE A 30 17.35 -13.75 -1.62
N VAL A 31 17.05 -13.25 -2.84
CA VAL A 31 15.89 -12.40 -3.08
C VAL A 31 14.58 -13.15 -2.83
N ALA A 32 14.47 -14.40 -3.28
CA ALA A 32 13.30 -15.24 -3.02
C ALA A 32 13.06 -15.47 -1.52
N GLU A 33 14.09 -15.82 -0.75
CA GLU A 33 13.98 -16.03 0.70
C GLU A 33 13.53 -14.76 1.43
N MET A 34 14.05 -13.59 1.05
CA MET A 34 13.64 -12.31 1.61
C MET A 34 12.19 -11.95 1.30
N ILE A 35 11.73 -12.24 0.07
CA ILE A 35 10.32 -12.04 -0.32
C ILE A 35 9.42 -12.95 0.50
N ASP A 36 9.75 -14.24 0.60
CA ASP A 36 8.97 -15.22 1.35
C ASP A 36 8.94 -14.94 2.86
N SER A 37 10.00 -14.33 3.39
CA SER A 37 10.10 -13.96 4.80
C SER A 37 9.36 -12.66 5.15
N ASN A 38 8.83 -11.93 4.16
CA ASN A 38 8.27 -10.60 4.36
C ASN A 38 6.86 -10.46 3.79
N ASP A 39 5.85 -10.55 4.66
CA ASP A 39 4.42 -10.40 4.33
C ASP A 39 4.06 -9.06 3.65
N ASN A 40 4.95 -8.06 3.72
CA ASN A 40 4.78 -6.76 3.08
C ASN A 40 5.26 -6.75 1.62
N LEU A 41 5.83 -7.83 1.10
CA LEU A 41 6.28 -7.92 -0.29
C LEU A 41 5.35 -8.83 -1.09
N VAL A 42 5.01 -8.39 -2.29
CA VAL A 42 4.19 -9.18 -3.21
C VAL A 42 4.79 -9.17 -4.60
N VAL A 43 4.94 -10.36 -5.18
CA VAL A 43 5.32 -10.52 -6.58
C VAL A 43 4.08 -10.42 -7.46
N CYS A 44 4.16 -9.59 -8.50
CA CYS A 44 3.14 -9.49 -9.53
C CYS A 44 3.78 -9.48 -10.92
N SER A 45 2.97 -9.59 -11.98
CA SER A 45 3.46 -9.43 -13.35
C SER A 45 2.88 -8.15 -13.94
N PHE A 46 3.75 -7.31 -14.51
CA PHE A 46 3.38 -6.11 -15.24
C PHE A 46 3.90 -6.21 -16.67
N ASN A 47 2.99 -6.26 -17.65
CA ASN A 47 3.31 -6.46 -19.07
C ASN A 47 4.18 -7.71 -19.34
N GLY A 48 4.04 -8.77 -18.54
CA GLY A 48 4.84 -9.99 -18.63
C GLY A 48 6.14 -9.97 -17.83
N THR A 49 6.53 -8.82 -17.27
CA THR A 49 7.72 -8.68 -16.43
C THR A 49 7.36 -8.90 -14.95
N PRO A 50 8.04 -9.82 -14.24
CA PRO A 50 7.83 -10.00 -12.80
C PRO A 50 8.37 -8.80 -12.02
N ARG A 51 7.55 -8.28 -11.10
CA ARG A 51 7.87 -7.13 -10.25
C ARG A 51 7.57 -7.45 -8.80
N VAL A 52 8.36 -6.88 -7.89
CA VAL A 52 8.12 -6.91 -6.46
C VAL A 52 7.54 -5.57 -6.04
N VAL A 53 6.40 -5.60 -5.36
CA VAL A 53 5.68 -4.42 -4.88
C VAL A 53 5.62 -4.43 -3.36
N ALA A 54 5.92 -3.29 -2.74
CA ALA A 54 5.75 -3.12 -1.31
C ALA A 54 4.28 -2.87 -0.96
N ARG A 55 3.78 -3.54 0.07
CA ARG A 55 2.44 -3.36 0.65
C ARG A 55 2.52 -3.38 2.16
N CYS A 56 1.47 -2.92 2.83
CA CYS A 56 1.34 -3.04 4.27
C CYS A 56 -0.12 -3.28 4.65
N ARG A 57 -0.32 -3.79 5.87
CA ARG A 57 -1.65 -4.01 6.43
C ARG A 57 -2.20 -2.79 7.19
N VAL A 58 -1.34 -1.81 7.48
CA VAL A 58 -1.70 -0.58 8.18
C VAL A 58 -2.69 0.23 7.35
N ARG A 59 -3.70 0.81 8.02
CA ARG A 59 -4.71 1.66 7.39
C ARG A 59 -4.91 2.95 8.19
N LEU A 60 -5.47 3.96 7.54
CA LEU A 60 -5.93 5.15 8.25
C LEU A 60 -7.24 4.85 9.01
N CYS A 61 -7.27 5.17 10.30
CA CYS A 61 -8.49 5.21 11.07
C CYS A 61 -9.38 6.36 10.59
N ARG A 62 -10.68 6.09 10.45
CA ARG A 62 -11.69 7.05 9.99
C ARG A 62 -12.78 7.35 11.03
N ALA A 63 -12.66 6.77 12.23
CA ALA A 63 -13.57 7.05 13.32
C ALA A 63 -13.37 8.49 13.82
N LYS A 64 -14.47 9.20 14.11
CA LYS A 64 -14.42 10.54 14.71
C LYS A 64 -14.02 10.49 16.19
N GLU A 65 -14.50 9.46 16.87
CA GLU A 65 -14.17 9.15 18.26
C GLU A 65 -13.67 7.72 18.25
N CYS A 66 -12.38 7.53 18.56
CA CYS A 66 -11.73 6.23 18.56
C CYS A 66 -11.23 5.92 19.97
N PRO A 67 -11.70 4.83 20.61
CA PRO A 67 -11.22 4.43 21.94
C PRO A 67 -9.82 3.80 21.91
N GLY A 68 -9.22 3.65 20.71
CA GLY A 68 -7.99 2.92 20.46
C GLY A 68 -8.19 1.88 19.35
N CYS A 69 -7.30 1.83 18.37
CA CYS A 69 -7.36 0.85 17.28
C CYS A 69 -5.97 0.67 16.63
N GLY A 70 -5.79 -0.41 15.86
CA GLY A 70 -4.55 -0.67 15.10
C GLY A 70 -4.40 0.14 13.80
N GLY A 71 -5.02 1.32 13.73
CA GLY A 71 -5.02 2.19 12.54
C GLY A 71 -4.42 3.55 12.85
N LEU A 72 -3.79 4.16 11.83
CA LEU A 72 -3.19 5.48 11.97
C LEU A 72 -4.26 6.56 12.05
N HIS A 73 -4.23 7.35 13.13
CA HIS A 73 -5.09 8.51 13.31
C HIS A 73 -4.46 9.71 12.62
N LEU A 74 -4.65 9.80 11.30
CA LEU A 74 -4.07 10.85 10.48
C LEU A 74 -5.02 11.41 9.44
N CYS A 75 -4.88 12.72 9.23
CA CYS A 75 -5.47 13.40 8.10
C CYS A 75 -4.89 12.87 6.81
N LYS A 76 -5.78 12.40 5.92
CA LYS A 76 -5.41 11.91 4.58
C LYS A 76 -4.61 12.97 3.81
N ASN A 77 -5.04 14.23 3.84
CA ASN A 77 -4.37 15.30 3.08
C ASN A 77 -2.98 15.60 3.65
N ALA A 78 -2.84 15.66 4.97
CA ALA A 78 -1.54 15.86 5.61
C ALA A 78 -0.56 14.71 5.29
N LEU A 79 -1.04 13.46 5.28
CA LEU A 79 -0.22 12.31 4.87
C LEU A 79 0.20 12.40 3.40
N LEU A 80 -0.75 12.62 2.50
CA LEU A 80 -0.52 12.49 1.06
C LEU A 80 0.27 13.67 0.45
N SER A 81 -0.10 14.90 0.79
CA SER A 81 0.51 16.10 0.20
C SER A 81 1.37 16.88 1.18
N GLY A 82 1.33 16.56 2.48
CA GLY A 82 1.91 17.42 3.53
C GLY A 82 1.12 18.70 3.80
N VAL A 83 0.08 18.99 3.01
CA VAL A 83 -0.69 20.23 3.10
C VAL A 83 -2.17 19.89 3.20
N CYS A 84 -2.79 20.31 4.30
CA CYS A 84 -4.22 20.11 4.52
C CYS A 84 -4.99 21.43 4.29
N PRO A 85 -5.92 21.48 3.31
CA PRO A 85 -6.70 22.69 3.04
C PRO A 85 -7.57 23.11 4.24
N PHE A 86 -7.92 22.17 5.12
CA PHE A 86 -8.74 22.43 6.31
C PHE A 86 -7.94 23.03 7.47
N GLN A 87 -6.61 22.95 7.45
CA GLN A 87 -5.76 23.42 8.56
C GLN A 87 -5.93 24.92 8.83
N GLN A 88 -6.09 25.72 7.78
CA GLN A 88 -6.21 27.18 7.86
C GLN A 88 -7.67 27.67 7.88
N THR A 89 -8.64 26.74 7.88
CA THR A 89 -10.06 27.12 7.95
C THR A 89 -10.44 27.49 9.38
N ARG A 90 -11.49 28.31 9.57
CA ARG A 90 -11.96 28.71 10.91
C ARG A 90 -12.30 27.54 11.84
N ARG A 91 -12.70 26.39 11.30
CA ARG A 91 -13.04 25.19 12.09
C ARG A 91 -11.83 24.25 12.31
N GLY A 92 -10.73 24.44 11.59
CA GLY A 92 -9.59 23.54 11.58
C GLY A 92 -9.89 22.18 10.92
N CYS A 93 -8.88 21.31 10.85
CA CYS A 93 -9.05 19.93 10.42
C CYS A 93 -9.50 19.06 11.60
N SER A 94 -10.50 18.20 11.39
CA SER A 94 -10.99 17.28 12.41
C SER A 94 -10.11 16.04 12.62
N PHE A 95 -9.05 15.86 11.83
CA PHE A 95 -8.12 14.73 11.92
C PHE A 95 -6.75 15.23 12.34
N SER A 96 -6.02 14.40 13.11
CA SER A 96 -4.65 14.72 13.53
C SER A 96 -3.70 14.88 12.34
N HIS A 97 -2.75 15.81 12.44
CA HIS A 97 -1.65 15.98 11.49
C HIS A 97 -0.31 15.49 12.07
N ASP A 98 -0.33 14.94 13.29
CA ASP A 98 0.86 14.45 13.97
C ASP A 98 1.10 12.96 13.67
N LEU A 99 1.99 12.70 12.71
CA LEU A 99 2.45 11.36 12.36
C LEU A 99 3.13 10.66 13.54
N ASN A 100 3.79 11.41 14.41
CA ASN A 100 4.62 10.88 15.49
C ASN A 100 3.90 10.85 16.84
N SER A 101 2.57 11.01 16.86
CA SER A 101 1.77 10.83 18.07
C SER A 101 1.99 9.43 18.64
N GLU A 102 1.92 9.28 19.96
CA GLU A 102 2.14 8.02 20.67
C GLU A 102 1.38 6.83 20.04
N SER A 103 0.07 6.96 19.84
CA SER A 103 -0.76 5.89 19.24
C SER A 103 -0.36 5.54 17.80
N ASN A 104 0.12 6.51 17.02
CA ASN A 104 0.60 6.23 15.65
C ASN A 104 1.94 5.51 15.68
N MET A 105 2.85 5.90 16.58
CA MET A 105 4.15 5.25 16.74
C MET A 105 4.02 3.81 17.24
N GLU A 106 3.05 3.53 18.12
CA GLU A 106 2.73 2.16 18.53
C GLU A 106 2.33 1.30 17.33
N VAL A 107 1.39 1.78 16.50
CA VAL A 107 0.97 1.08 15.27
C VAL A 107 2.15 0.92 14.32
N LEU A 108 2.94 1.96 14.07
CA LEU A 108 4.08 1.85 13.14
C LEU A 108 5.10 0.82 13.62
N ARG A 109 5.40 0.80 14.92
CA ARG A 109 6.34 -0.16 15.52
C ARG A 109 5.84 -1.60 15.47
N GLU A 110 4.53 -1.81 15.65
CA GLU A 110 3.91 -3.13 15.51
C GLU A 110 4.16 -3.74 14.11
N PHE A 111 4.20 -2.89 13.08
CA PHE A 111 4.42 -3.30 11.70
C PHE A 111 5.85 -3.06 11.19
N GLY A 112 6.79 -2.62 12.04
CA GLY A 112 8.18 -2.35 11.66
C GLY A 112 8.36 -1.17 10.68
N LEU A 113 7.45 -0.19 10.74
CA LEU A 113 7.38 0.96 9.83
C LEU A 113 7.80 2.29 10.49
N GLU A 114 8.25 2.27 11.75
CA GLU A 114 8.55 3.46 12.55
C GLU A 114 9.73 4.29 12.01
N ALA A 115 10.62 3.66 11.24
CA ALA A 115 11.78 4.33 10.63
C ALA A 115 11.48 4.94 9.26
N LEU A 116 10.27 4.75 8.72
CA LEU A 116 9.88 5.27 7.41
C LEU A 116 9.50 6.75 7.50
N SER A 117 9.97 7.52 6.53
CA SER A 117 9.54 8.91 6.34
C SER A 117 8.07 8.99 5.96
N ARG A 118 7.48 10.19 6.10
CA ARG A 118 6.11 10.47 5.63
C ARG A 118 5.91 10.06 4.17
N THR A 119 6.89 10.34 3.30
CA THR A 119 6.79 10.05 1.87
C THR A 119 6.82 8.55 1.59
N GLU A 120 7.71 7.82 2.25
CA GLU A 120 7.78 6.35 2.18
C GLU A 120 6.46 5.72 2.68
N LEU A 121 5.93 6.18 3.83
CA LEU A 121 4.64 5.73 4.35
C LEU A 121 3.47 6.06 3.42
N CYS A 122 3.48 7.25 2.81
CA CYS A 122 2.47 7.66 1.84
C CYS A 122 2.44 6.71 0.64
N LEU A 123 3.62 6.43 0.05
CA LEU A 123 3.75 5.48 -1.06
C LEU A 123 3.22 4.10 -0.67
N LEU A 124 3.70 3.57 0.45
CA LEU A 124 3.31 2.25 0.95
C LEU A 124 1.80 2.14 1.20
N LEU A 125 1.20 3.15 1.84
CA LEU A 125 -0.22 3.17 2.15
C LEU A 125 -1.08 3.33 0.88
N LEU A 126 -0.64 4.12 -0.10
CA LEU A 126 -1.34 4.27 -1.39
C LEU A 126 -1.37 2.95 -2.19
N GLN A 127 -0.25 2.22 -2.21
CA GLN A 127 -0.17 0.91 -2.87
C GLN A 127 -1.03 -0.16 -2.17
N SER A 128 -1.29 0.02 -0.88
CA SER A 128 -1.97 -0.98 -0.05
C SER A 128 -3.46 -0.73 0.15
N ASN A 129 -3.93 0.51 -0.02
CA ASN A 129 -5.28 0.90 0.37
C ASN A 129 -5.96 1.79 -0.67
N ASN A 130 -6.84 1.17 -1.45
CA ASN A 130 -7.63 1.85 -2.49
C ASN A 130 -8.52 2.98 -1.95
N ALA A 131 -8.88 3.00 -0.66
CA ALA A 131 -9.66 4.10 -0.07
C ALA A 131 -8.86 5.44 -0.01
N LEU A 132 -7.54 5.38 -0.19
CA LEU A 132 -6.69 6.55 -0.30
C LEU A 132 -6.66 7.12 -1.72
N LEU A 133 -7.08 6.35 -2.74
CA LEU A 133 -7.15 6.82 -4.11
C LEU A 133 -8.31 7.81 -4.32
N PRO A 134 -8.27 8.62 -5.37
CA PRO A 134 -9.42 9.40 -5.82
C PRO A 134 -10.61 8.48 -6.10
N GLN A 135 -11.83 8.97 -5.84
CA GLN A 135 -13.04 8.22 -6.20
C GLN A 135 -13.14 8.13 -7.72
N VAL A 136 -13.30 6.92 -8.26
CA VAL A 136 -13.57 6.72 -9.68
C VAL A 136 -15.03 7.11 -9.92
N ILE A 137 -15.26 8.18 -10.68
CA ILE A 137 -16.59 8.59 -11.12
C ILE A 137 -16.84 7.92 -12.48
N GLY A 138 -17.53 6.78 -12.49
CA GLY A 138 -17.90 6.10 -13.74
C GLY A 138 -18.58 4.76 -13.49
N GLY A 139 -19.84 4.63 -13.91
CA GLY A 139 -20.62 3.41 -13.81
C GLY A 139 -19.92 2.25 -14.50
N VAL A 140 -19.70 1.17 -13.75
CA VAL A 140 -19.36 -0.13 -14.33
C VAL A 140 -20.56 -0.60 -15.15
N VAL A 141 -20.49 -0.42 -16.46
CA VAL A 141 -21.18 -1.34 -17.35
C VAL A 141 -20.44 -2.66 -17.16
N GLU A 142 -21.09 -3.67 -16.58
CA GLU A 142 -20.52 -5.01 -16.55
C GLU A 142 -20.12 -5.37 -17.99
N PRO A 143 -18.88 -5.83 -18.24
CA PRO A 143 -18.58 -6.46 -19.50
C PRO A 143 -19.45 -7.72 -19.57
N SER A 144 -20.51 -7.66 -20.37
CA SER A 144 -21.30 -8.83 -20.73
C SER A 144 -20.33 -9.86 -21.32
N VAL A 145 -20.04 -10.88 -20.52
CA VAL A 145 -19.23 -12.03 -20.92
C VAL A 145 -19.90 -12.65 -22.15
N PRO A 146 -19.24 -12.73 -23.32
CA PRO A 146 -19.79 -13.47 -24.43
C PRO A 146 -19.87 -14.93 -23.99
N SER A 147 -21.09 -15.48 -23.96
CA SER A 147 -21.32 -16.90 -23.73
C SER A 147 -20.69 -17.70 -24.88
N ILE A 148 -19.46 -18.16 -24.68
CA ILE A 148 -18.79 -19.13 -25.54
C ILE A 148 -18.53 -20.39 -24.72
N TYR A 149 -19.61 -20.97 -24.20
CA TYR A 149 -19.67 -22.39 -23.90
C TYR A 149 -20.89 -22.93 -24.64
N LYS A 150 -20.66 -23.51 -25.82
CA LYS A 150 -21.63 -24.43 -26.42
C LYS A 150 -21.48 -25.75 -25.68
N GLU A 151 -22.55 -26.20 -25.04
CA GLU A 151 -22.64 -27.58 -24.56
C GLU A 151 -22.47 -28.53 -25.77
N PRO A 152 -21.69 -29.62 -25.64
CA PRO A 152 -21.64 -30.63 -26.69
C PRO A 152 -22.97 -31.39 -26.74
N ASP A 153 -23.58 -31.40 -27.92
CA ASP A 153 -24.79 -32.16 -28.23
C ASP A 153 -24.62 -33.63 -27.80
N LYS A 154 -25.58 -34.14 -27.03
CA LYS A 154 -25.68 -35.57 -26.71
C LYS A 154 -26.01 -36.31 -28.01
N ILE A 155 -25.16 -37.25 -28.37
CA ILE A 155 -25.42 -38.22 -29.43
C ILE A 155 -26.25 -39.34 -28.79
N ASP A 156 -27.47 -39.55 -29.28
CA ASP A 156 -28.29 -40.75 -29.03
C ASP A 156 -27.77 -41.96 -29.81
#